data_AF-A0A2S9GD18-F1
#
_entry.id   AF-A0A2S9GD18-F1
#
_cell.length_a   1.000
_cell.length_b   1.000
_cell.length_c   1.000
_cell.angle_alpha   90.00
_cell.angle_beta   90.00
_cell.angle_gamma   90.00
#
_symmetry.space_group_name_H-M   'P 1'
#
loop_
_entity.id
_entity.type
_entity.pdbx_description
1 polymer ?
#
loop_
_entity_poly.entity_id
_entity_poly.type
_entity_poly.pdbx_seq_one_letter_code
_entity_poly.pdbx_strand_id
1 'polypeptide(L)' 'MTVADTVTAAGSWIDGAPVTTGGALHQVINPATGAPVAEIALAQPADVDAAVASARGALREWSGATPAERSTVLAKL' A
#
# COMPACT_ATOMS: atom_id res chain seq x y z
N MET A 1 -19.19 14.44 -22.81
CA MET A 1 -18.21 13.43 -22.38
C MET A 1 -17.76 13.83 -20.99
N THR A 2 -18.37 13.25 -19.97
CA THR A 2 -18.07 13.55 -18.56
C THR A 2 -16.70 12.95 -18.24
N VAL A 3 -15.76 13.79 -17.79
CA VAL A 3 -14.48 13.33 -17.26
C VAL A 3 -14.81 12.52 -16.00
N ALA A 4 -14.40 11.27 -15.93
CA ALA A 4 -14.56 10.50 -14.71
C ALA A 4 -13.69 11.15 -13.62
N ASP A 5 -14.29 11.49 -12.47
CA ASP A 5 -13.58 11.99 -11.30
C ASP A 5 -12.54 10.95 -10.88
N THR A 6 -11.28 11.20 -11.21
CA THR A 6 -10.17 10.29 -10.96
C THR A 6 -9.64 10.57 -9.56
N VAL A 7 -9.62 9.55 -8.71
CA VAL A 7 -9.12 9.70 -7.33
C VAL A 7 -7.62 9.45 -7.32
N THR A 8 -6.85 10.36 -6.72
CA THR A 8 -5.45 10.12 -6.37
C THR A 8 -5.40 9.30 -5.08
N ALA A 9 -4.79 8.12 -5.12
CA ALA A 9 -4.66 7.23 -3.98
C ALA A 9 -3.19 7.00 -3.59
N ALA A 10 -2.97 6.66 -2.32
CA ALA A 10 -1.65 6.23 -1.87
C ALA A 10 -1.25 4.94 -2.61
N GLY A 11 -0.07 4.93 -3.21
CA GLY A 11 0.44 3.78 -3.98
C GLY A 11 1.03 2.68 -3.09
N SER A 12 1.22 2.92 -1.80
CA SER A 12 1.80 1.95 -0.87
C SER A 12 1.27 2.12 0.55
N TRP A 13 1.46 1.07 1.36
CA TRP A 13 1.17 1.07 2.79
C TRP A 13 2.43 0.66 3.53
N ILE A 14 3.02 1.57 4.29
CA ILE A 14 4.33 1.40 4.94
C ILE A 14 4.17 1.82 6.40
N ASP A 15 4.72 1.02 7.32
CA ASP A 15 4.70 1.29 8.76
C ASP A 15 3.29 1.54 9.35
N GLY A 16 2.31 0.78 8.87
CA GLY A 16 0.93 0.88 9.36
C GLY A 16 0.12 2.06 8.83
N ALA A 17 0.62 2.80 7.83
CA ALA A 17 -0.06 3.97 7.26
C ALA A 17 -0.01 4.00 5.71
N PRO A 18 -0.97 4.67 5.05
CA PRO A 18 -0.90 4.93 3.62
C PRO A 18 0.24 5.92 3.30
N VAL A 19 1.02 5.64 2.27
CA VAL A 19 2.16 6.45 1.83
C VAL A 19 2.03 6.78 0.34
N THR A 20 2.10 8.07 0.02
CA THR A 20 2.35 8.54 -1.34
C THR A 20 3.83 8.40 -1.64
N THR A 21 4.17 7.54 -2.59
CA THR A 21 5.54 7.19 -2.98
C THR A 21 6.12 8.20 -3.98
N GLY A 22 7.42 8.11 -4.23
CA GLY A 22 8.15 9.11 -5.04
C GLY A 22 8.21 8.83 -6.55
N GLY A 23 7.56 7.78 -7.06
CA GLY A 23 7.71 7.36 -8.46
C GLY A 23 6.73 8.00 -9.44
N ALA A 24 6.81 7.53 -10.68
CA ALA A 24 5.93 7.97 -11.76
C ALA A 24 4.46 7.65 -11.44
N LEU A 25 3.56 8.55 -11.85
CA LEU A 25 2.12 8.33 -11.77
C LEU A 25 1.71 7.20 -12.72
N HIS A 26 0.84 6.33 -12.23
CA HIS A 26 0.28 5.20 -12.93
C HIS A 26 -1.23 5.23 -12.85
N GLN A 27 -1.88 5.15 -14.01
CA GLN A 27 -3.33 5.13 -14.12
C GLN A 27 -3.84 3.71 -13.93
N VAL A 28 -4.77 3.54 -13.00
CA VAL A 28 -5.54 2.31 -12.85
C VAL A 28 -6.71 2.38 -13.83
N ILE A 29 -6.75 1.44 -14.77
CA ILE A 29 -7.73 1.44 -15.87
C ILE A 29 -8.84 0.43 -15.59
N ASN A 30 -10.09 0.86 -15.78
CA ASN A 30 -11.23 -0.05 -15.79
C ASN A 30 -11.19 -0.91 -17.07
N PRO A 31 -11.02 -2.25 -16.97
CA PRO A 31 -10.88 -3.09 -18.16
C PRO A 31 -12.17 -3.19 -18.99
N ALA A 32 -13.34 -2.88 -18.43
CA ALA A 32 -14.62 -2.93 -19.15
C ALA A 32 -14.86 -1.69 -20.03
N THR A 33 -14.31 -0.53 -19.66
CA THR A 33 -14.58 0.75 -20.34
C THR A 33 -13.34 1.40 -20.95
N GLY A 34 -12.13 0.99 -20.53
CA GLY A 34 -10.88 1.64 -20.89
C GLY A 34 -10.65 2.99 -20.20
N ALA A 35 -11.55 3.43 -19.32
CA ALA A 35 -11.42 4.71 -18.62
C ALA A 35 -10.55 4.58 -17.36
N PRO A 36 -9.75 5.60 -17.01
CA PRO A 36 -9.03 5.64 -15.73
C PRO A 36 -10.02 5.77 -14.56
N VAL A 37 -9.76 5.04 -13.48
CA VAL A 37 -10.56 5.08 -12.24
C VAL A 37 -9.78 5.59 -11.03
N ALA A 38 -8.45 5.51 -11.08
CA ALA A 38 -7.57 6.06 -10.06
C ALA A 38 -6.20 6.38 -10.65
N GLU A 39 -5.44 7.20 -9.93
CA GLU A 39 -4.02 7.44 -10.18
C GLU A 39 -3.22 7.20 -8.90
N ILE A 40 -2.11 6.46 -9.03
CA ILE A 40 -1.20 6.16 -7.93
C ILE A 40 0.23 6.50 -8.33
N ALA A 41 1.03 6.98 -7.39
CA ALA A 41 2.48 7.01 -7.58
C ALA A 41 3.05 5.59 -7.42
N LEU A 42 3.91 5.15 -8.34
CA LEU A 42 4.60 3.87 -8.21
C LEU A 42 5.72 3.97 -7.15
N ALA A 43 6.00 2.88 -6.45
CA ALA A 43 7.12 2.83 -5.52
C ALA A 43 8.47 3.02 -6.24
N GLN A 44 9.42 3.67 -5.57
CA GLN A 44 10.82 3.79 -5.97
C GLN A 44 11.71 3.01 -4.99
N PRO A 45 13.00 2.80 -5.31
CA PRO A 45 13.91 2.08 -4.42
C PRO A 45 13.92 2.61 -2.98
N ALA A 46 13.84 3.93 -2.77
CA ALA A 46 13.79 4.52 -1.44
C ALA A 46 12.54 4.13 -0.63
N ASP A 47 11.38 3.99 -1.29
CA ASP A 47 10.14 3.53 -0.66
C ASP A 47 10.27 2.04 -0.25
N VAL A 48 10.93 1.25 -1.09
CA VAL A 48 11.24 -0.16 -0.80
C VAL A 48 12.18 -0.27 0.41
N ASP A 49 13.23 0.54 0.45
CA ASP A 49 14.17 0.58 1.57
C ASP A 49 13.46 0.93 2.89
N ALA A 50 12.57 1.93 2.86
CA ALA A 50 11.75 2.30 4.02
C ALA A 50 10.82 1.16 4.46
N ALA A 51 10.15 0.49 3.52
CA ALA A 51 9.28 -0.65 3.79
C ALA A 51 10.05 -1.82 4.42
N VAL A 52 11.22 -2.15 3.87
CA VAL A 52 12.09 -3.22 4.38
C VAL A 52 12.62 -2.87 5.78
N ALA A 53 13.01 -1.62 6.01
CA ALA A 53 13.47 -1.18 7.33
C ALA A 53 12.37 -1.30 8.40
N SER A 54 11.14 -0.84 8.10
CA SER A 54 9.98 -1.00 8.98
C SER A 54 9.68 -2.48 9.26
N ALA A 55 9.64 -3.32 8.21
CA ALA A 55 9.38 -4.75 8.35
C ALA A 55 10.44 -5.46 9.22
N ARG A 56 11.73 -5.11 9.06
CA ARG A 56 12.82 -5.63 9.90
C ARG A 56 12.69 -5.19 11.35
N GLY A 57 12.24 -3.97 11.59
CA GLY A 57 11.93 -3.46 12.94
C GLY A 57 10.84 -4.28 13.62
N ALA A 58 9.72 -4.50 12.93
CA ALA A 58 8.57 -5.25 13.45
C ALA A 58 8.85 -6.75 13.65
N LEU A 59 9.73 -7.34 12.84
CA LEU A 59 10.00 -8.79 12.86
C LEU A 59 10.45 -9.30 14.25
N ARG A 60 11.23 -8.51 14.99
CA ARG A 60 11.76 -8.93 16.31
C ARG A 60 10.62 -9.29 17.26
N GLU A 61 9.60 -8.44 17.35
CA GLU A 61 8.44 -8.68 18.21
C GLU A 61 7.49 -9.70 17.59
N TRP A 62 7.19 -9.53 16.30
CA TRP A 62 6.20 -10.36 15.62
C TRP A 62 6.57 -11.84 15.54
N SER A 63 7.86 -12.15 15.33
CA SER A 63 8.34 -13.54 15.29
C SER A 63 8.20 -14.28 16.63
N GLY A 64 8.17 -13.54 17.75
CA GLY A 64 7.96 -14.09 19.09
C GLY A 64 6.49 -14.23 19.49
N ALA A 65 5.56 -13.66 18.74
CA ALA A 65 4.14 -13.70 19.07
C ALA A 65 3.60 -15.14 19.12
N THR A 66 2.67 -15.40 20.03
CA THR A 66 1.97 -16.68 20.15
C THR A 66 0.94 -16.87 19.04
N PRO A 67 0.50 -18.11 18.75
CA PRO A 67 -0.62 -18.34 17.84
C PRO A 67 -1.90 -17.57 18.22
N ALA A 68 -2.18 -17.44 19.53
CA ALA A 68 -3.35 -16.72 20.03
C ALA A 68 -3.30 -15.22 19.71
N GLU A 69 -2.15 -14.57 19.96
CA GLU A 69 -1.95 -13.14 19.65
C GLU A 69 -2.10 -12.88 18.14
N ARG A 70 -1.48 -13.71 17.29
CA ARG A 70 -1.63 -13.59 15.84
C ARG A 70 -3.09 -13.77 15.38
N SER A 71 -3.81 -14.74 15.95
CA SER A 71 -5.22 -14.96 15.63
C SER A 71 -6.11 -13.77 16.01
N THR A 72 -5.78 -13.07 17.10
CA THR A 72 -6.52 -11.88 17.55
C THR A 72 -6.36 -10.72 16.57
N VAL A 73 -5.20 -10.57 15.93
CA VAL A 73 -4.99 -9.56 14.87
C VAL A 73 -5.85 -9.89 13.66
N LEU A 74 -5.83 -11.15 13.20
CA LEU A 74 -6.62 -11.59 12.04
C LEU A 74 -8.13 -11.44 12.25
N ALA A 75 -8.63 -11.68 13.46
CA ALA A 75 -10.05 -11.55 13.79
C ALA A 75 -10.58 -10.10 13.76
N LYS A 76 -9.69 -9.11 13.61
CA LYS A 76 -10.03 -7.68 13.54
C LYS A 76 -9.98 -7.09 12.13
N LEU A 77 -9.52 -7.86 11.15
CA LEU A 77 -9.45 -7.48 9.73
C LEU A 77 -10.82 -7.69 9.06
#